data_AF-A0A2B4SAM2-F1
#
_entry.id   AF-A0A2B4SAM2-F1
#
_cell.length_a   1.000
_cell.length_b   1.000
_cell.length_c   1.000
_cell.angle_alpha   90.00
_cell.angle_beta   90.00
_cell.angle_gamma   90.00
#
_symmetry.space_group_name_H-M   'P 1'
#
loop_
_entity.id
_entity.type
_entity.pdbx_description
1 polymer ?
#
loop_
_entity_poly.entity_id
_entity_poly.type
_entity_poly.pdbx_seq_one_letter_code
_entity_poly.pdbx_strand_id
1 'polypeptide(L)'
;MGNLWFEGPEWLSSPDKWSQQPEVAGTSETARETVKPKLEKQLFAKEEEQNETTDPLLHNKLATLIVRHVHEQTLHGGVSATLCCMRENFWTPKLRSLTKKVIHNCTICRRYRKKPLTTSYTSDSLLPVFRTELSDPFAVTGVDFAGPMYYKIKQSTTAKAYVALFTCATTRAVHLKLCRDLTATEFQRALKEFVARRPCPQTMASDNGKTFLTTGRWLHWEH
;
A
#
# COMPACT_ATOMS: atom_id res chain seq x y z
N MET A 1 2.17 42.47 40.56
CA MET A 1 2.25 41.07 40.08
C MET A 1 2.18 40.17 41.31
N GLY A 2 0.98 39.64 41.59
CA GLY A 2 0.73 38.74 42.71
C GLY A 2 0.91 37.30 42.26
N ASN A 3 2.12 36.80 42.44
CA ASN A 3 2.40 35.42 42.80
C ASN A 3 1.61 35.16 44.11
N LEU A 4 0.77 34.15 44.36
CA LEU A 4 0.61 32.83 43.81
C LEU A 4 -0.78 32.31 44.21
N TRP A 5 -1.66 32.04 43.24
CA TRP A 5 -2.77 31.12 43.47
C TRP A 5 -2.29 29.65 43.43
N PHE A 6 -1.11 29.43 42.87
CA PHE A 6 -0.52 28.12 42.61
C PHE A 6 0.25 27.51 43.78
N GLU A 7 0.62 28.28 44.81
CA GLU A 7 1.41 27.73 45.94
C GLU A 7 0.55 27.02 46.99
N GLY A 8 -0.79 27.12 46.92
CA GLY A 8 -1.68 26.45 47.85
C GLY A 8 -1.42 26.83 49.32
N PRO A 9 -2.23 26.33 50.25
CA PRO A 9 -1.92 26.48 51.67
C PRO A 9 -0.75 25.55 52.05
N GLU A 10 0.10 26.01 52.97
CA GLU A 10 1.37 25.37 53.36
C GLU A 10 1.22 23.91 53.83
N TRP A 11 0.03 23.53 54.33
CA TRP A 11 -0.28 22.15 54.72
C TRP A 11 -0.47 21.20 53.53
N LEU A 12 -0.74 21.70 52.32
CA LEU A 12 -0.96 20.87 51.14
C LEU A 12 0.33 20.17 50.67
N SER A 13 1.47 20.86 50.77
CA SER A 13 2.78 20.35 50.34
C SER A 13 3.43 19.37 51.32
N SER A 14 2.91 19.26 52.55
CA SER A 14 3.46 18.40 53.61
C SER A 14 2.41 17.37 54.07
N PRO A 15 2.49 16.11 53.64
CA PRO A 15 1.52 15.06 53.98
C PRO A 15 1.27 14.90 55.49
N ASP A 16 2.29 15.13 56.32
CA ASP A 16 2.22 15.00 57.78
C ASP A 16 1.38 16.10 58.45
N LYS A 17 1.11 17.20 57.74
CA LYS A 17 0.30 18.34 58.22
C LYS A 17 -1.16 18.25 57.76
N TRP A 18 -1.55 17.19 57.05
CA TRP A 18 -2.92 17.05 56.57
C TRP A 18 -3.85 16.81 57.75
N SER A 19 -4.97 17.53 57.79
CA SER A 19 -6.02 17.27 58.77
C SER A 19 -6.49 15.82 58.62
N GLN A 20 -6.51 15.06 59.71
CA GLN A 20 -7.04 13.70 59.65
C GLN A 20 -8.50 13.75 59.20
N GLN A 21 -8.83 12.97 58.18
CA GLN A 21 -10.20 12.89 57.70
C GLN A 21 -11.06 12.33 58.84
N PRO A 22 -12.24 12.93 59.12
CA PRO A 22 -13.15 12.34 60.08
C PRO A 22 -13.54 10.95 59.60
N GLU A 23 -13.44 9.96 60.48
CA GLU A 23 -13.95 8.61 60.19
C GLU A 23 -15.47 8.69 60.10
N VAL A 24 -15.99 8.75 58.86
CA VAL A 24 -17.42 8.69 58.59
C VAL A 24 -17.84 7.22 58.70
N ALA A 25 -18.25 6.80 59.89
CA ALA A 25 -18.95 5.54 60.06
C ALA A 25 -20.27 5.60 59.29
N GLY A 26 -20.41 4.78 58.25
CA GLY A 26 -21.62 4.73 57.44
C GLY A 26 -22.83 4.39 58.31
N THR A 27 -23.78 5.32 58.42
CA THR A 27 -25.06 5.05 59.08
C THR A 27 -25.95 4.24 58.13
N SER A 28 -26.93 3.53 58.69
CA SER A 28 -27.90 2.73 57.92
C SER A 28 -28.70 3.53 56.88
N GLU A 29 -28.71 4.86 56.99
CA GLU A 29 -29.35 5.78 56.07
C GLU A 29 -28.56 5.93 54.76
N THR A 30 -27.23 6.05 54.82
CA THR A 30 -26.36 6.16 53.64
C THR A 30 -26.35 4.88 52.79
N ALA A 31 -26.58 3.72 53.42
CA ALA A 31 -26.73 2.43 52.75
C ALA A 31 -28.09 2.29 52.01
N ARG A 32 -29.14 3.00 52.43
CA ARG A 32 -30.46 2.96 51.77
C ARG A 32 -30.55 3.89 50.56
N GLU A 33 -29.81 4.99 50.55
CA GLU A 33 -29.81 5.95 49.43
C GLU A 33 -28.98 5.51 48.23
N THR A 34 -27.95 4.67 48.41
CA THR A 34 -27.12 4.18 47.30
C THR A 34 -27.76 3.03 46.51
N VAL A 35 -28.72 2.31 47.11
CA VAL A 35 -29.36 1.14 46.49
C VAL A 35 -30.49 1.55 45.52
N LYS A 36 -31.30 2.56 45.85
CA LYS A 36 -32.44 3.00 45.03
C LYS A 36 -32.07 3.51 43.62
N PRO A 37 -31.14 4.47 43.44
CA PRO A 37 -30.85 5.02 42.11
C PRO A 37 -30.05 4.04 41.23
N LYS A 38 -29.30 3.10 41.83
CA LYS A 38 -28.55 2.09 41.08
C LYS A 38 -29.47 1.00 40.56
N LEU A 39 -30.45 0.59 41.37
CA LEU A 39 -31.48 -0.37 40.96
C LEU A 39 -32.41 0.24 39.90
N GLU A 40 -32.83 1.49 40.06
CA GLU A 40 -33.62 2.21 39.05
C GLU A 40 -32.86 2.33 37.74
N LYS A 41 -31.60 2.78 37.73
CA LYS A 41 -30.78 2.80 36.50
C LYS A 41 -30.61 1.43 35.86
N GLN A 42 -30.53 0.36 36.66
CA GLN A 42 -30.46 -1.01 36.14
C GLN A 42 -31.80 -1.51 35.60
N LEU A 43 -32.92 -1.09 36.18
CA LEU A 43 -34.27 -1.39 35.70
C LEU A 43 -34.58 -0.63 34.41
N PHE A 44 -34.26 0.67 34.34
CA PHE A 44 -34.36 1.46 33.12
C PHE A 44 -33.46 0.91 31.99
N ALA A 45 -32.22 0.51 32.30
CA ALA A 45 -31.34 -0.12 31.31
C ALA A 45 -31.87 -1.48 30.83
N LYS A 46 -32.51 -2.26 31.72
CA LYS A 46 -33.17 -3.52 31.36
C LYS A 46 -34.46 -3.33 30.57
N GLU A 47 -35.25 -2.31 30.90
CA GLU A 47 -36.46 -1.95 30.14
C GLU A 47 -36.12 -1.37 28.76
N GLU A 48 -35.03 -0.60 28.62
CA GLU A 48 -34.48 -0.21 27.32
C GLU A 48 -33.99 -1.42 26.52
N GLU A 49 -33.28 -2.38 27.14
CA GLU A 49 -32.87 -3.64 26.48
C GLU A 49 -34.05 -4.52 26.07
N GLN A 50 -35.17 -4.51 26.80
CA GLN A 50 -36.36 -5.31 26.47
C GLN A 50 -37.31 -4.62 25.48
N ASN A 51 -37.33 -3.29 25.42
CA ASN A 51 -38.16 -2.53 24.49
C ASN A 51 -37.46 -2.20 23.17
N GLU A 52 -36.13 -2.36 23.09
CA GLU A 52 -35.44 -2.68 21.83
C GLU A 52 -35.81 -4.10 21.41
N THR A 53 -37.09 -4.27 21.08
CA THR A 53 -37.56 -5.37 20.24
C THR A 53 -36.70 -5.27 18.99
N THR A 54 -35.71 -6.14 18.90
CA THR A 54 -34.75 -6.24 17.80
C THR A 54 -35.53 -6.24 16.50
N ASP A 55 -35.56 -5.09 15.82
CA ASP A 55 -36.18 -4.99 14.52
C ASP A 55 -35.39 -5.94 13.61
N PRO A 56 -35.96 -7.05 13.12
CA PRO A 56 -35.20 -8.13 12.47
C PRO A 56 -34.59 -7.71 11.12
N LEU A 57 -34.79 -6.45 10.71
CA LEU A 57 -34.11 -5.81 9.60
C LEU A 57 -32.63 -5.47 9.89
N LEU A 58 -32.22 -5.50 11.16
CA LEU A 58 -30.90 -5.02 11.62
C LEU A 58 -29.72 -5.99 11.40
N HIS A 59 -29.96 -7.18 10.85
CA HIS A 59 -28.92 -8.14 10.42
C HIS A 59 -28.86 -8.33 8.89
N ASN A 60 -29.52 -7.46 8.13
CA ASN A 60 -29.76 -7.74 6.72
C ASN A 60 -28.74 -7.11 5.77
N LYS A 61 -28.49 -7.85 4.69
CA LYS A 61 -27.91 -7.38 3.42
C LYS A 61 -28.41 -5.97 3.06
N LEU A 62 -29.67 -5.66 3.37
CA LEU A 62 -30.29 -4.34 3.24
C LEU A 62 -29.50 -3.21 3.90
N ALA A 63 -29.13 -3.29 5.18
CA ALA A 63 -28.35 -2.24 5.83
C ALA A 63 -27.00 -2.01 5.13
N THR A 64 -26.37 -3.08 4.64
CA THR A 64 -25.14 -2.99 3.83
C THR A 64 -25.39 -2.29 2.49
N LEU A 65 -26.52 -2.58 1.83
CA LEU A 65 -26.93 -1.94 0.58
C LEU A 65 -27.20 -0.45 0.78
N ILE A 66 -27.93 -0.08 1.84
CA ILE A 66 -28.25 1.32 2.16
C ILE A 66 -26.95 2.08 2.49
N VAL A 67 -26.04 1.49 3.29
CA VAL A 67 -24.74 2.12 3.60
C VAL A 67 -23.88 2.30 2.37
N ARG A 68 -23.90 1.34 1.44
CA ARG A 68 -23.24 1.48 0.15
C ARG A 68 -23.86 2.59 -0.70
N HIS A 69 -25.19 2.65 -0.76
CA HIS A 69 -25.89 3.68 -1.52
C HIS A 69 -25.56 5.09 -0.97
N VAL A 70 -25.64 5.31 0.33
CA VAL A 70 -25.28 6.61 0.94
C VAL A 70 -23.79 6.93 0.78
N HIS A 71 -22.91 5.92 0.84
CA HIS A 71 -21.49 6.12 0.53
C HIS A 71 -21.26 6.60 -0.92
N GLU A 72 -22.03 6.08 -1.87
CA GLU A 72 -21.99 6.52 -3.27
C GLU A 72 -22.61 7.93 -3.46
N GLN A 73 -23.72 8.22 -2.78
CA GLN A 73 -24.35 9.56 -2.78
C GLN A 73 -23.44 10.64 -2.18
N THR A 74 -22.66 10.28 -1.15
CA THR A 74 -21.65 11.17 -0.54
C THR A 74 -20.35 11.26 -1.36
N LEU A 75 -20.38 10.86 -2.64
CA LEU A 75 -19.24 10.89 -3.56
C LEU A 75 -17.99 10.20 -3.00
N HIS A 76 -18.17 9.02 -2.42
CA HIS A 76 -17.11 8.26 -1.76
C HIS A 76 -16.46 8.97 -0.56
N GLY A 77 -17.23 9.81 0.13
CA GLY A 77 -16.83 10.45 1.37
C GLY A 77 -16.32 9.46 2.43
N GLY A 78 -15.53 9.97 3.36
CA GLY A 78 -15.01 9.18 4.47
C GLY A 78 -16.10 8.69 5.42
N VAL A 79 -15.70 7.90 6.42
CA VAL A 79 -16.62 7.30 7.40
C VAL A 79 -17.54 8.35 8.04
N SER A 80 -17.02 9.52 8.40
CA SER A 80 -17.80 10.59 9.04
C SER A 80 -18.90 11.15 8.14
N ALA A 81 -18.60 11.37 6.84
CA ALA A 81 -19.56 11.91 5.88
C ALA A 81 -20.71 10.92 5.65
N THR A 82 -20.37 9.65 5.40
CA THR A 82 -21.38 8.58 5.23
C THR A 82 -22.20 8.37 6.50
N LEU A 83 -21.61 8.52 7.69
CA LEU A 83 -22.34 8.44 8.97
C LEU A 83 -23.32 9.59 9.18
N CYS A 84 -22.96 10.82 8.79
CA CYS A 84 -23.83 11.98 8.94
C CYS A 84 -25.12 11.79 8.14
N CYS A 85 -25.00 11.55 6.84
CA CYS A 85 -26.16 11.37 5.95
C CYS A 85 -27.00 10.14 6.31
N MET A 86 -26.36 9.09 6.87
CA MET A 86 -27.09 7.93 7.38
C MET A 86 -28.01 8.28 8.55
N ARG A 87 -27.53 9.09 9.50
CA ARG A 87 -28.26 9.43 10.73
C ARG A 87 -29.42 10.39 10.51
N GLU A 88 -29.48 11.05 9.37
CA GLU A 88 -30.61 11.92 9.00
C GLU A 88 -31.89 11.12 8.75
N ASN A 89 -31.77 9.90 8.24
CA ASN A 89 -32.92 9.12 7.76
C ASN A 89 -33.01 7.72 8.39
N PHE A 90 -31.93 7.21 9.00
CA PHE A 90 -31.85 5.84 9.49
C PHE A 90 -31.14 5.76 10.83
N TRP A 91 -31.69 4.92 11.72
CA TRP A 91 -31.00 4.47 12.92
C TRP A 91 -30.58 3.01 12.75
N THR A 92 -29.31 2.71 13.01
CA THR A 92 -28.76 1.35 12.86
C THR A 92 -27.72 1.10 13.95
N PRO A 93 -27.81 -0.02 14.71
CA PRO A 93 -26.81 -0.38 15.69
C PRO A 93 -25.47 -0.70 15.00
N LYS A 94 -24.36 -0.36 15.67
CA LYS A 94 -22.99 -0.58 15.15
C LYS A 94 -22.72 0.05 13.77
N LEU A 95 -23.50 1.07 13.35
CA LEU A 95 -23.40 1.71 12.04
C LEU A 95 -21.96 2.08 11.64
N ARG A 96 -21.17 2.65 12.56
CA ARG A 96 -19.76 3.01 12.30
C ARG A 96 -18.91 1.82 11.85
N SER A 97 -19.12 0.64 12.43
CA SER A 97 -18.39 -0.58 12.05
C SER A 97 -18.79 -1.04 10.65
N LEU A 98 -20.09 -1.03 10.36
CA LEU A 98 -20.64 -1.37 9.05
C LEU A 98 -20.14 -0.42 7.95
N THR A 99 -20.15 0.89 8.20
CA THR A 99 -19.63 1.91 7.27
C THR A 99 -18.14 1.69 6.98
N LYS A 100 -17.32 1.42 8.00
CA LYS A 100 -15.90 1.08 7.80
C LYS A 100 -15.74 -0.13 6.87
N LYS A 101 -16.54 -1.18 7.07
CA LYS A 101 -16.51 -2.41 6.25
C LYS A 101 -16.91 -2.12 4.79
N VAL A 102 -17.97 -1.35 4.58
CA VAL A 102 -18.45 -0.96 3.24
C VAL A 102 -17.40 -0.12 2.50
N ILE A 103 -16.86 0.91 3.14
CA ILE A 103 -15.83 1.78 2.54
C ILE A 103 -14.53 1.00 2.27
N HIS A 104 -14.18 0.05 3.14
CA HIS A 104 -13.01 -0.82 2.92
C HIS A 104 -13.17 -1.72 1.68
N ASN A 105 -14.38 -2.22 1.43
CA ASN A 105 -14.68 -3.10 0.31
C ASN A 105 -15.04 -2.34 -0.99
N CYS A 106 -15.26 -1.02 -0.92
CA CYS A 106 -15.52 -0.20 -2.10
C CYS A 106 -14.30 -0.22 -3.04
N THR A 107 -14.50 -0.64 -4.28
CA THR A 107 -13.44 -0.75 -5.31
C THR A 107 -12.80 0.60 -5.63
N ILE A 108 -13.61 1.66 -5.67
CA ILE A 108 -13.19 3.04 -5.96
C ILE A 108 -12.31 3.55 -4.80
N CYS A 109 -12.81 3.51 -3.56
CA CYS A 109 -12.01 3.89 -2.39
C CYS A 109 -10.76 3.02 -2.22
N ARG A 110 -10.83 1.72 -2.54
CA ARG A 110 -9.68 0.82 -2.48
C ARG A 110 -8.60 1.22 -3.49
N ARG A 111 -8.98 1.64 -4.70
CA ARG A 111 -8.05 2.16 -5.71
C ARG A 111 -7.35 3.43 -5.22
N TYR A 112 -8.09 4.39 -4.68
CA TYR A 112 -7.53 5.65 -4.17
C TYR A 112 -6.76 5.49 -2.85
N ARG A 113 -7.07 4.48 -2.03
CA ARG A 113 -6.36 4.16 -0.80
C ARG A 113 -5.00 3.52 -1.06
N LYS A 114 -4.80 2.85 -2.20
CA LYS A 114 -3.50 2.25 -2.52
C LYS A 114 -2.45 3.36 -2.44
N LYS A 115 -1.60 3.29 -1.41
CA LYS A 115 -0.44 4.15 -1.33
C LYS A 115 0.41 3.86 -2.58
N PRO A 116 0.99 4.89 -3.23
CA PRO A 116 2.08 4.63 -4.17
C PRO A 116 3.09 3.76 -3.45
N LEU A 117 3.74 2.84 -4.18
CA LEU A 117 4.91 2.12 -3.68
C LEU A 117 5.88 3.18 -3.18
N THR A 118 5.84 3.43 -1.88
CA THR A 118 6.84 4.24 -1.21
C THR A 118 7.98 3.26 -1.22
N THR A 119 8.91 3.46 -2.15
CA THR A 119 10.21 2.79 -2.13
C THR A 119 10.80 3.12 -0.77
N SER A 120 10.49 2.30 0.23
CA SER A 120 11.28 2.27 1.43
C SER A 120 12.67 1.94 0.94
N TYR A 121 13.62 2.82 1.21
CA TYR A 121 15.05 2.57 1.06
C TYR A 121 15.50 1.45 2.03
N THR A 122 14.71 0.39 2.15
CA THR A 122 15.05 -0.88 2.76
C THR A 122 15.90 -1.64 1.76
N SER A 123 16.82 -2.45 2.26
CA SER A 123 17.88 -3.21 1.57
C SER A 123 17.54 -3.87 0.23
N ASP A 124 16.27 -4.11 -0.10
CA ASP A 124 15.79 -4.51 -1.44
C ASP A 124 15.94 -3.41 -2.52
N SER A 125 16.27 -2.18 -2.12
CA SER A 125 16.55 -1.05 -3.02
C SER A 125 17.98 -1.02 -3.56
N LEU A 126 18.82 -1.98 -3.14
CA LEU A 126 20.13 -2.15 -3.74
C LEU A 126 19.93 -2.61 -5.18
N LEU A 127 20.46 -1.83 -6.13
CA LEU A 127 20.57 -2.29 -7.51
C LEU A 127 21.19 -3.69 -7.49
N PRO A 128 20.77 -4.60 -8.39
CA PRO A 128 21.28 -5.96 -8.41
C PRO A 128 22.80 -5.97 -8.31
N VAL A 129 23.35 -6.90 -7.54
CA VAL A 129 24.80 -6.99 -7.24
C VAL A 129 25.65 -6.91 -8.51
N PHE A 130 25.21 -7.56 -9.58
CA PHE A 130 25.86 -7.52 -10.90
C PHE A 130 25.98 -6.12 -11.54
N ARG A 131 25.22 -5.12 -11.05
CA ARG A 131 25.25 -3.72 -11.51
C ARG A 131 26.10 -2.82 -10.61
N THR A 132 26.51 -3.31 -9.44
CA THR A 132 27.22 -2.52 -8.41
C THR A 132 28.64 -3.00 -8.17
N GLU A 133 28.93 -4.28 -8.41
CA GLU A 133 30.29 -4.82 -8.31
C GLU A 133 31.15 -4.46 -9.54
N LEU A 134 32.42 -4.17 -9.27
CA LEU A 134 33.42 -3.96 -10.32
C LEU A 134 33.81 -5.31 -10.91
N SER A 135 33.71 -5.45 -12.22
CA SER A 135 34.08 -6.65 -12.98
C SER A 135 34.89 -6.25 -14.22
N ASP A 136 35.44 -7.23 -14.94
CA ASP A 136 36.11 -6.94 -16.21
C ASP A 136 35.15 -6.30 -17.23
N PRO A 137 35.66 -5.47 -18.16
CA PRO A 137 34.85 -4.88 -19.22
C PRO A 137 34.07 -5.95 -20.00
N PHE A 138 32.76 -5.75 -20.13
CA PHE A 138 31.79 -6.66 -20.75
C PHE A 138 31.57 -8.01 -20.03
N ALA A 139 32.15 -8.26 -18.85
CA ALA A 139 31.85 -9.48 -18.07
C ALA A 139 30.36 -9.56 -17.70
N VAL A 140 29.78 -8.42 -17.30
CA VAL A 140 28.33 -8.24 -17.15
C VAL A 140 27.82 -7.30 -18.25
N THR A 141 27.02 -7.85 -19.15
CA THR A 141 26.51 -7.12 -20.32
C THR A 141 24.99 -7.09 -20.34
N GLY A 142 24.40 -5.90 -20.37
CA GLY A 142 22.98 -5.70 -20.66
C GLY A 142 22.72 -5.69 -22.16
N VAL A 143 21.65 -6.33 -22.60
CA VAL A 143 21.25 -6.39 -24.01
C VAL A 143 19.86 -5.81 -24.19
N ASP A 144 19.71 -4.95 -25.18
CA ASP A 144 18.43 -4.35 -25.56
C ASP A 144 18.35 -4.13 -27.09
N PHE A 145 17.16 -3.90 -27.62
CA PHE A 145 16.96 -3.51 -29.02
C PHE A 145 16.43 -2.08 -29.13
N ALA A 146 17.14 -1.26 -29.89
CA ALA A 146 16.64 0.03 -30.36
C ALA A 146 15.99 -0.12 -31.73
N GLY A 147 14.74 0.33 -31.88
CA GLY A 147 14.06 0.36 -33.18
C GLY A 147 12.53 0.35 -33.07
N PRO A 148 11.80 0.30 -34.20
CA PRO A 148 12.30 0.16 -35.56
C PRO A 148 12.82 1.48 -36.14
N MET A 149 14.01 1.44 -36.74
CA MET A 149 14.50 2.49 -37.62
C MET A 149 14.10 2.17 -39.05
N TYR A 150 13.67 3.18 -39.80
CA TYR A 150 13.23 3.01 -41.19
C TYR A 150 14.32 3.47 -42.14
N TYR A 151 14.65 2.62 -43.12
CA TYR A 151 15.56 2.98 -44.21
C TYR A 151 14.90 2.76 -45.57
N LYS A 152 15.28 3.57 -46.56
CA LYS A 152 14.76 3.45 -47.92
C LYS A 152 15.62 2.46 -48.70
N ILE A 153 15.00 1.46 -49.31
CA ILE A 153 15.66 0.55 -50.26
C ILE A 153 15.50 1.11 -51.68
N LYS A 154 14.28 1.57 -52.02
CA LYS A 154 13.93 2.19 -53.32
C LYS A 154 12.98 3.37 -53.07
N GLN A 155 12.71 4.18 -54.10
CA GLN A 155 11.88 5.39 -54.00
C GLN A 155 10.52 5.17 -53.31
N SER A 156 9.88 4.00 -53.45
CA SER A 156 8.63 3.66 -52.75
C SER A 156 8.72 2.52 -51.73
N THR A 157 9.90 1.92 -51.50
CA THR A 157 10.05 0.77 -50.59
C THR A 157 10.89 1.15 -49.39
N THR A 158 10.28 1.10 -48.22
CA THR A 158 10.94 1.28 -46.92
C THR A 158 11.06 -0.06 -46.20
N ALA A 159 12.17 -0.26 -45.49
CA ALA A 159 12.40 -1.42 -44.66
C ALA A 159 12.74 -0.99 -43.23
N LYS A 160 12.56 -1.92 -42.30
CA LYS A 160 12.85 -1.74 -40.89
C LYS A 160 14.22 -2.31 -40.58
N ALA A 161 14.92 -1.67 -39.67
CA ALA A 161 16.13 -2.18 -39.05
C ALA A 161 16.07 -1.92 -37.55
N TYR A 162 16.78 -2.74 -36.80
CA TYR A 162 16.91 -2.64 -35.36
C TYR A 162 18.39 -2.60 -35.01
N VAL A 163 18.74 -2.03 -33.87
CA VAL A 163 20.11 -2.04 -33.35
C VAL A 163 20.11 -2.80 -32.05
N ALA A 164 20.84 -3.91 -32.00
CA ALA A 164 21.16 -4.59 -30.76
C ALA A 164 22.18 -3.75 -30.00
N LEU A 165 21.82 -3.35 -28.78
CA LEU A 165 22.61 -2.60 -27.83
C LEU A 165 23.26 -3.59 -26.86
N PHE A 166 24.57 -3.70 -26.87
CA PHE A 166 25.33 -4.44 -25.85
C PHE A 166 25.98 -3.42 -24.91
N THR A 167 25.49 -3.33 -23.68
CA THR A 167 25.89 -2.32 -22.69
C THR A 167 26.69 -2.97 -21.57
N CYS A 168 27.90 -2.51 -21.31
CA CYS A 168 28.69 -3.02 -20.19
C CYS A 168 28.19 -2.40 -18.87
N ALA A 169 27.91 -3.22 -17.86
CA ALA A 169 27.50 -2.72 -16.54
C ALA A 169 28.61 -1.92 -15.85
N THR A 170 29.87 -2.36 -15.99
CA THR A 170 31.04 -1.79 -15.32
C THR A 170 31.49 -0.48 -15.93
N THR A 171 31.80 -0.48 -17.22
CA THR A 171 32.39 0.69 -17.91
C THR A 171 31.34 1.62 -18.53
N ARG A 172 30.08 1.18 -18.58
CA ARG A 172 29.00 1.85 -19.34
C ARG A 172 29.28 1.97 -20.86
N ALA A 173 30.27 1.25 -21.37
CA ALA A 173 30.54 1.18 -22.80
C ALA A 173 29.39 0.51 -23.54
N VAL A 174 29.05 1.02 -24.72
CA VAL A 174 27.99 0.48 -25.57
C VAL A 174 28.60 -0.04 -26.88
N HIS A 175 28.28 -1.28 -27.24
CA HIS A 175 28.59 -1.85 -28.53
C HIS A 175 27.30 -2.04 -29.33
N LEU A 176 27.27 -1.46 -30.53
CA LEU A 176 26.08 -1.42 -31.38
C LEU A 176 26.21 -2.42 -32.52
N LYS A 177 25.14 -3.19 -32.76
CA LYS A 177 25.05 -4.10 -33.90
C LYS A 177 23.75 -3.91 -34.67
N LEU A 178 23.86 -3.64 -35.96
CA LEU A 178 22.70 -3.53 -36.84
C LEU A 178 22.12 -4.93 -37.13
N CYS A 179 20.83 -5.06 -36.88
CA CYS A 179 20.02 -6.23 -37.13
C CYS A 179 18.91 -5.87 -38.12
N ARG A 180 18.65 -6.71 -39.10
CA ARG A 180 17.56 -6.47 -40.07
C ARG A 180 16.20 -6.62 -39.40
N ASP A 181 16.05 -7.64 -38.56
CA ASP A 181 14.81 -7.96 -37.86
C ASP A 181 15.07 -8.31 -36.39
N LEU A 182 13.99 -8.43 -35.61
CA LEU A 182 14.03 -8.90 -34.21
C LEU A 182 14.04 -10.43 -34.10
N THR A 183 14.47 -11.16 -35.13
CA THR A 183 14.48 -12.63 -35.10
C THR A 183 15.64 -13.16 -34.26
N ALA A 184 15.46 -14.35 -33.67
CA ALA A 184 16.49 -14.96 -32.82
C ALA A 184 17.77 -15.29 -33.60
N THR A 185 17.64 -15.67 -34.88
CA THR A 185 18.77 -15.97 -35.77
C THR A 185 19.62 -14.72 -36.04
N GLU A 186 18.96 -13.58 -36.28
CA GLU A 186 19.65 -12.33 -36.51
C GLU A 186 20.33 -11.82 -35.23
N PHE A 187 19.69 -11.98 -34.09
CA PHE A 187 20.30 -11.68 -32.79
C PHE A 187 21.48 -12.61 -32.49
N GLN A 188 21.38 -13.92 -32.75
CA GLN A 188 22.49 -14.87 -32.59
C GLN A 188 23.70 -14.48 -33.46
N ARG A 189 23.46 -14.03 -34.70
CA ARG A 189 24.52 -13.48 -35.56
C ARG A 189 25.19 -12.27 -34.92
N ALA A 190 24.40 -11.29 -34.46
CA ALA A 190 24.91 -10.10 -33.79
C ALA A 190 25.70 -10.43 -32.51
N LEU A 191 25.23 -11.40 -31.73
CA LEU A 191 25.89 -11.90 -30.52
C LEU A 191 27.23 -12.56 -30.83
N LYS A 192 27.29 -13.44 -31.84
CA LYS A 192 28.55 -14.06 -32.29
C LYS A 192 29.57 -13.01 -32.72
N GLU A 193 29.14 -11.99 -33.46
CA GLU A 193 30.03 -10.90 -33.88
C GLU A 193 30.47 -9.99 -32.72
N PHE A 194 29.65 -9.86 -31.69
CA PHE A 194 30.00 -9.15 -30.45
C PHE A 194 31.09 -9.91 -29.69
N VAL A 195 30.90 -11.20 -29.44
CA VAL A 195 31.87 -12.08 -28.74
C VAL A 195 33.16 -12.27 -29.56
N ALA A 196 33.10 -12.18 -30.89
CA ALA A 196 34.30 -12.19 -31.72
C ALA A 196 35.18 -10.93 -31.54
N ARG A 197 34.64 -9.82 -31.03
CA ARG A 197 35.36 -8.55 -30.87
C ARG A 197 35.57 -8.14 -29.42
N ARG A 198 34.75 -8.66 -28.50
CA ARG A 198 34.75 -8.33 -27.07
C ARG A 198 34.92 -9.62 -26.26
N PRO A 199 35.42 -9.54 -25.01
CA PRO A 199 35.44 -10.69 -24.13
C PRO A 199 34.07 -11.36 -24.03
N CYS A 200 34.05 -12.69 -23.91
CA CYS A 200 32.81 -13.42 -23.73
C CYS A 200 32.16 -12.99 -22.39
N PRO A 201 30.90 -12.52 -22.39
CA PRO A 201 30.24 -12.10 -21.17
C PRO A 201 29.99 -13.32 -20.27
N GLN A 202 30.26 -13.17 -18.98
CA GLN A 202 29.92 -14.16 -17.95
C GLN A 202 28.43 -14.12 -17.62
N THR A 203 27.83 -12.93 -17.67
CA THR A 203 26.40 -12.73 -17.43
C THR A 203 25.85 -11.77 -18.45
N MET A 204 24.76 -12.18 -19.12
CA MET A 204 23.97 -11.29 -19.97
C MET A 204 22.61 -11.05 -19.34
N ALA A 205 22.22 -9.78 -19.23
CA ALA A 205 20.90 -9.38 -18.76
C ALA A 205 20.09 -8.81 -19.93
N SER A 206 18.86 -9.28 -20.13
CA SER A 206 17.94 -8.74 -21.14
C SER A 206 16.54 -8.60 -20.55
N ASP A 207 15.63 -8.01 -21.30
CA ASP A 207 14.21 -8.16 -21.02
C ASP A 207 13.72 -9.58 -21.40
N ASN A 208 12.42 -9.83 -21.17
CA ASN A 208 11.77 -11.09 -21.53
C ASN A 208 11.34 -11.14 -23.02
N GLY A 209 12.02 -10.40 -23.89
CA GLY A 209 11.80 -10.45 -25.33
C GLY A 209 11.92 -11.88 -25.87
N LYS A 210 10.97 -12.28 -26.72
CA LYS A 210 10.92 -13.66 -27.28
C LYS A 210 12.24 -14.05 -27.96
N THR A 211 12.88 -13.08 -28.61
CA THR A 211 14.17 -13.20 -29.27
C THR A 211 15.26 -13.64 -28.29
N PHE A 212 15.38 -12.94 -27.15
CA PHE A 212 16.37 -13.24 -26.13
C PHE A 212 16.09 -14.55 -25.41
N LEU A 213 14.82 -14.83 -25.08
CA LEU A 213 14.44 -16.11 -24.47
C LEU A 213 14.78 -17.30 -25.39
N THR A 214 14.54 -17.16 -26.70
CA THR A 214 14.88 -18.18 -27.69
C THR A 214 16.39 -18.38 -27.80
N THR A 215 17.16 -17.29 -27.84
CA THR A 215 18.62 -17.35 -27.88
C THR A 215 19.21 -17.89 -26.58
N GLY A 216 18.63 -17.61 -25.42
CA GLY A 216 19.05 -18.18 -24.14
C GLY A 216 18.93 -19.71 -24.13
N ARG A 217 17.82 -20.25 -24.66
CA ARG A 217 17.66 -21.70 -24.82
C ARG A 217 18.69 -22.29 -25.77
N TRP A 218 19.02 -21.59 -26.86
CA TRP A 218 20.04 -22.01 -27.80
C TRP A 218 21.44 -22.08 -27.16
N LEU A 219 21.80 -21.11 -26.32
CA LEU A 219 23.09 -21.11 -25.59
C LEU A 219 23.23 -22.29 -24.61
N HIS A 220 22.14 -22.70 -23.96
CA HIS A 220 22.16 -23.84 -23.04
C HIS A 220 22.22 -25.20 -23.75
N TRP A 221 21.87 -25.28 -25.04
CA TRP A 221 21.90 -26.53 -25.81
C TRP A 221 23.29 -26.88 -26.36
N GLU A 222 24.18 -25.88 -26.51
CA GLU A 222 25.55 -26.08 -27.02
C GLU A 222 26.55 -26.54 -25.92
N HIS A 223 26.08 -26.75 -24.68
CA HIS A 223 26.83 -27.32 -23.55
C HIS A 223 26.22 -28.64 -23.08
#